data_AF-A0A6C0ID62-F1
#
_entry.id   AF-A0A6C0ID62-F1
#
_cell.length_a   1.000
_cell.length_b   1.000
_cell.length_c   1.000
_cell.angle_alpha   90.00
_cell.angle_beta   90.00
_cell.angle_gamma   90.00
#
_symmetry.space_group_name_H-M   'P 1'
#
loop_
_entity.id
_entity.type
_entity.pdbx_description
1 polymer ?
#
loop_
_entity_poly.entity_id
_entity_poly.type
_entity_poly.pdbx_seq_one_letter_code
_entity_poly.pdbx_strand_id
1 'polypeptide(L)'
;MNNKLEQIKNAVSKLFITENENYIFIYTPPKVGSTTLVSSLRISLGRSYNIIHIHDEIMLSVLTDVTNVTINEIIHFLSNQQKNVYVIDVYRSPIERKMSEFFEKISPYHFNNTENNIKNYTSTRIINRFNKLFPHLGKGDHYFEKYGIKEPIAFDFNKKYSLQEINTVKYVKLRLCDANLWHSILSEILRSDIVIINDYSTHNKCIGELYKKIKQEYRLPSNFLDLIKNCPYFNFYYNEEERNRYIVEWSDKLSADVIPYTENEYKFYVNLYLENQYINDIQTDHYIDNGCFCKFCIKSRKNIYFRAKKGETHFEKIQHTEVVNEEMNIINKNINEKLIEAIKSKKTIGKYKPKQFAIHTVNNNK
;
A
#
# COMPACT_ATOMS: atom_id res chain seq x y z
N MET A 1 -28.62 -12.06 -16.87
CA MET A 1 -27.53 -11.12 -17.20
C MET A 1 -27.65 -9.78 -16.47
N ASN A 2 -28.83 -9.14 -16.37
CA ASN A 2 -28.98 -7.83 -15.71
C ASN A 2 -28.50 -7.75 -14.25
N ASN A 3 -28.58 -8.83 -13.48
CA ASN A 3 -28.18 -8.83 -12.06
C ASN A 3 -26.64 -8.68 -11.88
N LYS A 4 -25.83 -9.35 -12.73
CA LYS A 4 -24.37 -9.34 -12.58
C LYS A 4 -23.76 -7.97 -12.88
N LEU A 5 -24.27 -7.29 -13.92
CA LEU A 5 -23.83 -5.94 -14.27
C LEU A 5 -24.13 -4.95 -13.13
N GLU A 6 -25.30 -5.08 -12.50
CA GLU A 6 -25.68 -4.23 -11.38
C GLU A 6 -24.79 -4.46 -10.15
N GLN A 7 -24.43 -5.72 -9.87
CA GLN A 7 -23.46 -6.05 -8.83
C GLN A 7 -22.09 -5.44 -9.08
N ILE A 8 -21.60 -5.45 -10.34
CA ILE A 8 -20.32 -4.82 -10.70
C ILE A 8 -20.39 -3.30 -10.49
N LYS A 9 -21.47 -2.64 -10.93
CA LYS A 9 -21.68 -1.20 -10.71
C LYS A 9 -21.72 -0.85 -9.22
N ASN A 10 -22.43 -1.65 -8.43
CA ASN A 10 -22.50 -1.49 -6.98
C ASN A 10 -21.10 -1.60 -6.35
N ALA A 11 -20.33 -2.62 -6.72
CA ALA A 11 -18.95 -2.78 -6.26
C ALA A 11 -18.09 -1.56 -6.63
N VAL A 12 -18.15 -1.08 -7.88
CA VAL A 12 -17.45 0.14 -8.33
C VAL A 12 -17.83 1.35 -7.48
N SER A 13 -19.13 1.57 -7.23
CA SER A 13 -19.61 2.71 -6.44
C SER A 13 -19.14 2.69 -4.98
N LYS A 14 -18.97 1.49 -4.41
CA LYS A 14 -18.45 1.32 -3.04
C LYS A 14 -16.93 1.48 -2.98
N LEU A 15 -16.21 1.03 -4.01
CA LEU A 15 -14.76 1.18 -4.09
C LEU A 15 -14.33 2.61 -4.38
N PHE A 16 -15.09 3.33 -5.21
CA PHE A 16 -14.74 4.65 -5.72
C PHE A 16 -15.88 5.64 -5.47
N ILE A 17 -15.75 6.40 -4.38
CA ILE A 17 -16.73 7.41 -3.96
C ILE A 17 -16.79 8.57 -4.97
N THR A 18 -15.66 8.90 -5.59
CA THR A 18 -15.55 9.99 -6.57
C THR A 18 -15.32 9.43 -7.96
N GLU A 19 -16.07 9.92 -8.95
CA GLU A 19 -15.80 9.62 -10.36
C GLU A 19 -14.46 10.23 -10.81
N ASN A 20 -13.72 9.48 -11.62
CA ASN A 20 -12.47 9.92 -12.23
C ASN A 20 -12.35 9.28 -13.62
N GLU A 21 -11.47 9.82 -14.46
CA GLU A 21 -11.11 9.19 -15.74
C GLU A 21 -9.97 8.18 -15.59
N ASN A 22 -9.18 8.28 -14.51
CA ASN A 22 -7.99 7.48 -14.32
C ASN A 22 -8.08 6.60 -13.06
N TYR A 23 -7.78 5.31 -13.22
CA TYR A 23 -7.87 4.30 -12.18
C TYR A 23 -6.57 3.50 -12.11
N ILE A 24 -6.10 3.24 -10.89
CA ILE A 24 -4.96 2.37 -10.63
C ILE A 24 -5.39 1.30 -9.65
N PHE A 25 -5.27 0.05 -10.09
CA PHE A 25 -5.40 -1.15 -9.27
C PHE A 25 -4.00 -1.63 -8.92
N ILE A 26 -3.62 -1.54 -7.66
CA ILE A 26 -2.45 -2.24 -7.14
C ILE A 26 -2.95 -3.63 -6.76
N TYR A 27 -2.93 -4.56 -7.71
CA TYR A 27 -3.57 -5.88 -7.59
C TYR A 27 -2.52 -6.99 -7.38
N THR A 28 -1.77 -6.89 -6.31
CA THR A 28 -0.59 -7.71 -6.04
C THR A 28 -0.87 -8.85 -5.06
N PRO A 29 -0.10 -9.95 -5.06
CA PRO A 29 -0.11 -10.88 -3.92
C PRO A 29 0.39 -10.18 -2.64
N PRO A 30 0.10 -10.70 -1.44
CA PRO A 30 0.59 -10.11 -0.20
C PRO A 30 2.11 -10.15 -0.12
N LYS A 31 2.68 -9.23 0.67
CA LYS A 31 4.12 -9.19 1.04
C LYS A 31 5.10 -8.96 -0.11
N VAL A 32 4.69 -8.20 -1.11
CA VAL A 32 5.57 -7.76 -2.22
C VAL A 32 5.96 -6.28 -2.16
N GLY A 33 5.72 -5.60 -1.04
CA GLY A 33 6.01 -4.17 -0.89
C GLY A 33 4.90 -3.26 -1.43
N SER A 34 3.69 -3.79 -1.60
CA SER A 34 2.55 -3.05 -2.13
C SER A 34 2.17 -1.85 -1.26
N THR A 35 2.30 -1.91 0.08
CA THR A 35 2.01 -0.76 0.99
C THR A 35 2.81 0.50 0.61
N THR A 36 4.12 0.36 0.40
CA THR A 36 4.99 1.45 -0.07
C THR A 36 4.48 2.02 -1.40
N LEU A 37 4.07 1.15 -2.33
CA LEU A 37 3.53 1.55 -3.63
C LEU A 37 2.19 2.30 -3.50
N VAL A 38 1.24 1.82 -2.68
CA VAL A 38 -0.04 2.51 -2.44
C VAL A 38 0.19 3.89 -1.88
N SER A 39 0.99 3.99 -0.83
CA SER A 39 1.27 5.25 -0.13
C SER A 39 1.94 6.25 -1.07
N SER A 40 2.93 5.81 -1.85
CA SER A 40 3.62 6.63 -2.86
C SER A 40 2.65 7.19 -3.92
N LEU A 41 1.80 6.33 -4.47
CA LEU A 41 0.86 6.72 -5.53
C LEU A 41 -0.26 7.59 -4.99
N ARG A 42 -0.82 7.31 -3.80
CA ARG A 42 -1.86 8.16 -3.20
C ARG A 42 -1.34 9.56 -2.89
N ILE A 43 -0.13 9.67 -2.35
CA ILE A 43 0.52 10.96 -2.05
C ILE A 43 0.78 11.75 -3.33
N SER A 44 1.26 11.09 -4.38
CA SER A 44 1.66 11.77 -5.63
C SER A 44 0.47 12.07 -6.55
N LEU A 45 -0.54 11.19 -6.59
CA LEU A 45 -1.59 11.16 -7.62
C LEU A 45 -3.02 11.17 -7.09
N GLY A 46 -3.25 11.15 -5.78
CA GLY A 46 -4.59 11.01 -5.18
C GLY A 46 -5.59 12.13 -5.50
N ARG A 47 -5.21 13.12 -6.30
CA ARG A 47 -6.10 14.16 -6.85
C ARG A 47 -6.53 13.89 -8.30
N SER A 48 -5.73 13.15 -9.06
CA SER A 48 -5.93 12.88 -10.49
C SER A 48 -6.25 11.42 -10.80
N TYR A 49 -6.07 10.51 -9.83
CA TYR A 49 -6.34 9.08 -9.99
C TYR A 49 -7.15 8.53 -8.82
N ASN A 50 -8.02 7.59 -9.13
CA ASN A 50 -8.62 6.68 -8.16
C ASN A 50 -7.69 5.48 -7.95
N ILE A 51 -7.17 5.31 -6.72
CA ILE A 51 -6.14 4.32 -6.42
C ILE A 51 -6.64 3.34 -5.36
N ILE A 52 -6.77 2.08 -5.77
CA ILE A 52 -7.14 0.99 -4.89
C ILE A 52 -6.02 -0.03 -4.78
N HIS A 53 -5.86 -0.60 -3.60
CA HIS A 53 -5.00 -1.73 -3.36
C HIS A 53 -5.82 -2.91 -2.90
N ILE A 54 -5.60 -4.04 -3.54
CA ILE A 54 -6.41 -5.24 -3.34
C ILE A 54 -5.58 -6.49 -3.60
N HIS A 55 -5.75 -7.52 -2.79
CA HIS A 55 -5.00 -8.77 -2.91
C HIS A 55 -5.80 -9.88 -3.61
N ASP A 56 -7.09 -9.97 -3.33
CA ASP A 56 -7.95 -11.05 -3.79
C ASP A 56 -9.43 -10.69 -3.67
N GLU A 57 -10.28 -11.59 -4.16
CA GLU A 57 -11.73 -11.48 -4.13
C GLU A 57 -12.30 -11.51 -2.70
N ILE A 58 -11.58 -12.09 -1.74
CA ILE A 58 -11.99 -12.07 -0.32
C ILE A 58 -11.92 -10.62 0.18
N MET A 59 -10.78 -9.96 -0.03
CA MET A 59 -10.62 -8.54 0.29
C MET A 59 -11.63 -7.67 -0.46
N LEU A 60 -11.95 -7.98 -1.73
CA LEU A 60 -13.01 -7.27 -2.48
C LEU A 60 -14.35 -7.37 -1.76
N SER A 61 -14.74 -8.58 -1.35
CA SER A 61 -16.02 -8.83 -0.69
C SER A 61 -16.09 -8.12 0.66
N VAL A 62 -14.99 -8.08 1.43
CA VAL A 62 -14.92 -7.34 2.71
C VAL A 62 -15.04 -5.83 2.51
N LEU A 63 -14.44 -5.29 1.44
CA LEU A 63 -14.48 -3.85 1.16
C LEU A 63 -15.81 -3.36 0.58
N THR A 64 -16.59 -4.25 -0.05
CA THR A 64 -17.78 -3.87 -0.82
C THR A 64 -19.07 -4.56 -0.36
N ASP A 65 -19.02 -5.56 0.52
CA ASP A 65 -20.13 -6.47 0.81
C ASP A 65 -20.77 -7.13 -0.44
N VAL A 66 -20.13 -7.02 -1.61
CA VAL A 66 -20.61 -7.62 -2.85
C VAL A 66 -19.95 -8.97 -3.02
N THR A 67 -20.77 -10.02 -3.02
CA THR A 67 -20.34 -11.37 -3.34
C THR A 67 -20.54 -11.65 -4.83
N ASN A 68 -19.79 -12.58 -5.39
CA ASN A 68 -19.86 -12.98 -6.80
C ASN A 68 -19.42 -11.91 -7.82
N VAL A 69 -18.53 -10.99 -7.47
CA VAL A 69 -17.84 -10.11 -8.43
C VAL A 69 -16.34 -10.35 -8.31
N THR A 70 -15.64 -10.42 -9.44
CA THR A 70 -14.17 -10.53 -9.49
C THR A 70 -13.53 -9.18 -9.74
N ILE A 71 -12.26 -9.05 -9.35
CA ILE A 71 -11.48 -7.81 -9.55
C ILE A 71 -11.31 -7.52 -11.05
N ASN A 72 -11.08 -8.56 -11.86
CA ASN A 72 -10.99 -8.41 -13.32
C ASN A 72 -12.29 -7.93 -13.95
N GLU A 73 -13.46 -8.38 -13.47
CA GLU A 73 -14.75 -7.88 -13.98
C GLU A 73 -14.90 -6.38 -13.74
N ILE A 74 -14.43 -5.86 -12.60
CA ILE A 74 -14.42 -4.43 -12.30
C ILE A 74 -13.44 -3.68 -13.22
N ILE A 75 -12.22 -4.21 -13.39
CA ILE A 75 -11.19 -3.64 -14.29
C ILE A 75 -11.73 -3.54 -15.72
N HIS A 76 -12.29 -4.62 -16.26
CA HIS A 76 -12.84 -4.65 -17.61
C HIS A 76 -14.08 -3.79 -17.76
N PHE A 77 -14.94 -3.71 -16.74
CA PHE A 77 -16.08 -2.80 -16.74
C PHE A 77 -15.63 -1.34 -16.90
N LEU A 78 -14.63 -0.89 -16.13
CA LEU A 78 -14.09 0.46 -16.22
C LEU A 78 -13.40 0.71 -17.58
N SER A 79 -12.61 -0.24 -18.06
CA SER A 79 -11.96 -0.12 -19.38
C SER A 79 -12.98 -0.06 -20.53
N ASN A 80 -14.07 -0.82 -20.47
CA ASN A 80 -15.17 -0.76 -21.44
C ASN A 80 -15.92 0.58 -21.43
N GLN A 81 -15.85 1.33 -20.32
CA GLN A 81 -16.32 2.71 -20.21
C GLN A 81 -15.30 3.75 -20.71
N GLN A 82 -14.24 3.30 -21.41
CA GLN A 82 -13.15 4.13 -21.92
C GLN A 82 -12.34 4.86 -20.83
N LYS A 83 -12.36 4.34 -19.60
CA LYS A 83 -11.51 4.85 -18.52
C LYS A 83 -10.07 4.42 -18.71
N ASN A 84 -9.13 5.23 -18.24
CA ASN A 84 -7.71 4.91 -18.22
C ASN A 84 -7.41 4.01 -17.02
N VAL A 85 -7.27 2.70 -17.25
CA VAL A 85 -7.07 1.71 -16.18
C VAL A 85 -5.64 1.16 -16.20
N TYR A 86 -4.96 1.29 -15.07
CA TYR A 86 -3.67 0.65 -14.81
C TYR A 86 -3.84 -0.48 -13.79
N VAL A 87 -3.21 -1.61 -14.03
CA VAL A 87 -3.09 -2.71 -13.07
C VAL A 87 -1.61 -2.89 -12.78
N ILE A 88 -1.19 -2.55 -11.56
CA ILE A 88 0.21 -2.62 -11.14
C ILE A 88 0.40 -3.83 -10.24
N ASP A 89 1.35 -4.68 -10.63
CA ASP A 89 1.78 -5.86 -9.90
C ASP A 89 3.28 -5.81 -9.58
N VAL A 90 3.69 -6.50 -8.53
CA VAL A 90 5.06 -6.50 -8.03
C VAL A 90 5.50 -7.93 -7.79
N TYR A 91 6.54 -8.34 -8.51
CA TYR A 91 7.26 -9.57 -8.24
C TYR A 91 8.26 -9.36 -7.09
N ARG A 92 8.36 -10.36 -6.20
CA ARG A 92 9.38 -10.40 -5.15
C ARG A 92 10.17 -11.69 -5.28
N SER A 93 11.48 -11.58 -5.08
CA SER A 93 12.43 -12.68 -5.11
C SER A 93 11.96 -13.87 -4.24
N PRO A 94 12.14 -15.11 -4.68
CA PRO A 94 11.44 -16.26 -4.10
C PRO A 94 11.68 -16.46 -2.60
N ILE A 95 12.93 -16.39 -2.14
CA ILE A 95 13.26 -16.66 -0.72
C ILE A 95 12.76 -15.52 0.16
N GLU A 96 12.97 -14.27 -0.27
CA GLU A 96 12.51 -13.08 0.44
C GLU A 96 10.99 -13.05 0.55
N ARG A 97 10.27 -13.47 -0.49
CA ARG A 97 8.80 -13.58 -0.49
C ARG A 97 8.34 -14.64 0.50
N LYS A 98 8.89 -15.85 0.44
CA LYS A 98 8.58 -16.95 1.38
C LYS A 98 8.82 -16.54 2.82
N MET A 99 9.98 -15.92 3.10
CA MET A 99 10.32 -15.46 4.44
C MET A 99 9.38 -14.35 4.91
N SER A 100 9.03 -13.39 4.05
CA SER A 100 8.12 -12.32 4.42
C SER A 100 6.69 -12.79 4.66
N GLU A 101 6.22 -13.79 3.90
CA GLU A 101 4.92 -14.41 4.15
C GLU A 101 4.91 -15.16 5.48
N PHE A 102 5.95 -15.95 5.76
CA PHE A 102 6.10 -16.65 7.03
C PHE A 102 6.08 -15.68 8.22
N PHE A 103 6.85 -14.59 8.16
CA PHE A 103 6.90 -13.63 9.26
C PHE A 103 5.63 -12.82 9.45
N GLU A 104 4.81 -12.65 8.41
CA GLU A 104 3.48 -12.07 8.59
C GLU A 104 2.60 -12.97 9.46
N LYS A 105 2.65 -14.26 9.16
CA LYS A 105 1.79 -15.28 9.74
C LYS A 105 2.37 -15.89 11.03
N ILE A 106 3.49 -15.34 11.52
CA ILE A 106 4.29 -15.94 12.60
C ILE A 106 3.50 -16.07 13.91
N SER A 107 2.77 -15.02 14.26
CA SER A 107 1.97 -14.91 15.49
C SER A 107 0.66 -15.69 15.39
N PRO A 108 -0.28 -15.36 14.47
CA PRO A 108 -1.60 -15.98 14.45
C PRO A 108 -1.59 -17.44 13.98
N TYR A 109 -0.66 -17.85 13.12
CA TYR A 109 -0.75 -19.15 12.45
C TYR A 109 0.44 -20.08 12.73
N HIS A 110 1.67 -19.56 12.79
CA HIS A 110 2.84 -20.43 12.91
C HIS A 110 3.14 -20.87 14.33
N PHE A 111 2.96 -19.98 15.29
CA PHE A 111 3.19 -20.26 16.70
C PHE A 111 1.96 -20.09 17.57
N ASN A 112 0.88 -19.50 17.06
CA ASN A 112 -0.35 -19.20 17.79
C ASN A 112 -0.03 -18.60 19.16
N ASN A 113 0.76 -17.52 19.14
CA ASN A 113 1.29 -16.89 20.34
C ASN A 113 1.58 -15.42 20.06
N THR A 114 1.64 -14.59 21.09
CA THR A 114 1.87 -13.16 20.93
C THR A 114 3.27 -12.88 20.35
N GLU A 115 3.38 -11.83 19.54
CA GLU A 115 4.66 -11.34 19.01
C GLU A 115 5.71 -11.11 20.13
N ASN A 116 5.24 -10.63 21.29
CA ASN A 116 6.08 -10.42 22.49
C ASN A 116 6.68 -11.70 23.07
N ASN A 117 6.01 -12.84 22.96
CA ASN A 117 6.57 -14.12 23.39
C ASN A 117 7.48 -14.71 22.32
N ILE A 118 7.08 -14.59 21.05
CA ILE A 118 7.82 -15.14 19.91
C ILE A 118 9.19 -14.47 19.76
N LYS A 119 9.33 -13.18 20.08
CA LYS A 119 10.63 -12.47 20.03
C LYS A 119 11.74 -13.16 20.83
N ASN A 120 11.38 -13.94 21.85
CA ASN A 120 12.30 -14.66 22.73
C ASN A 120 12.59 -16.10 22.26
N TYR A 121 11.98 -16.55 21.16
CA TYR A 121 12.22 -17.90 20.63
C TYR A 121 13.62 -18.01 20.02
N THR A 122 14.19 -19.20 20.11
CA THR A 122 15.49 -19.49 19.49
C THR A 122 15.37 -19.48 17.97
N SER A 123 16.44 -19.06 17.30
CA SER A 123 16.50 -19.05 15.85
C SER A 123 16.27 -20.43 15.25
N THR A 124 16.84 -21.46 15.88
CA THR A 124 16.66 -22.87 15.48
C THR A 124 15.18 -23.25 15.43
N ARG A 125 14.38 -22.86 16.42
CA ARG A 125 12.94 -23.16 16.46
C ARG A 125 12.21 -22.50 15.29
N ILE A 126 12.52 -21.24 15.00
CA ILE A 126 11.88 -20.46 13.93
C ILE A 126 12.30 -20.98 12.56
N ILE A 127 13.60 -21.18 12.35
CA ILE A 127 14.17 -21.71 11.11
C ILE A 127 13.66 -23.12 10.82
N ASN A 128 13.56 -23.98 11.84
CA ASN A 128 12.99 -25.32 11.68
C ASN A 128 11.55 -25.24 11.16
N ARG A 129 10.70 -24.41 11.78
CA ARG A 129 9.31 -24.22 11.33
C ARG A 129 9.25 -23.63 9.92
N PHE A 130 10.08 -22.63 9.62
CA PHE A 130 10.16 -22.02 8.29
C PHE A 130 10.53 -23.05 7.22
N ASN A 131 11.57 -23.86 7.46
CA ASN A 131 12.01 -24.89 6.52
C ASN A 131 10.95 -25.97 6.29
N LYS A 132 10.17 -26.36 7.31
CA LYS A 132 9.05 -27.29 7.14
C LYS A 132 7.96 -26.75 6.21
N LEU A 133 7.76 -25.44 6.19
CA LEU A 133 6.73 -24.76 5.39
C LEU A 133 7.25 -24.26 4.04
N PHE A 134 8.57 -24.22 3.85
CA PHE A 134 9.22 -23.50 2.75
C PHE A 134 8.63 -23.78 1.36
N PRO A 135 8.37 -25.03 0.94
CA PRO A 135 7.81 -25.29 -0.40
C PRO A 135 6.39 -24.73 -0.58
N HIS A 136 5.65 -24.53 0.50
CA HIS A 136 4.25 -24.14 0.51
C HIS A 136 4.01 -22.64 0.57
N LEU A 137 5.03 -21.87 0.94
CA LEU A 137 4.97 -20.42 1.04
C LEU A 137 5.20 -19.75 -0.32
N GLY A 138 4.61 -18.58 -0.55
CA GLY A 138 4.91 -17.72 -1.69
C GLY A 138 4.64 -18.33 -3.06
N LYS A 139 3.68 -19.27 -3.15
CA LYS A 139 3.28 -19.90 -4.42
C LYS A 139 2.55 -18.89 -5.33
N GLY A 140 2.69 -19.10 -6.63
CA GLY A 140 1.92 -18.41 -7.66
C GLY A 140 2.37 -16.99 -8.01
N ASP A 141 1.81 -16.46 -9.10
CA ASP A 141 2.05 -15.10 -9.60
C ASP A 141 0.79 -14.57 -10.30
N HIS A 142 0.29 -13.41 -9.87
CA HIS A 142 -1.00 -12.88 -10.34
C HIS A 142 -1.00 -12.58 -11.85
N TYR A 143 0.13 -12.14 -12.40
CA TYR A 143 0.26 -11.84 -13.82
C TYR A 143 -0.03 -13.05 -14.71
N PHE A 144 0.38 -14.24 -14.26
CA PHE A 144 0.13 -15.51 -14.98
C PHE A 144 -1.20 -16.16 -14.60
N GLU A 145 -1.59 -16.08 -13.33
CA GLU A 145 -2.67 -16.93 -12.80
C GLU A 145 -4.01 -16.19 -12.64
N LYS A 146 -3.98 -14.87 -12.44
CA LYS A 146 -5.15 -14.09 -12.03
C LYS A 146 -5.67 -13.18 -13.12
N TYR A 147 -4.82 -12.52 -13.89
CA TYR A 147 -5.28 -11.45 -14.80
C TYR A 147 -5.90 -11.93 -16.10
N GLY A 148 -5.87 -13.24 -16.40
CA GLY A 148 -6.41 -13.79 -17.64
C GLY A 148 -5.58 -13.43 -18.89
N ILE A 149 -4.30 -13.07 -18.71
CA ILE A 149 -3.38 -12.74 -19.79
C ILE A 149 -2.88 -14.03 -20.44
N LYS A 150 -3.25 -14.26 -21.70
CA LYS A 150 -2.88 -15.48 -22.43
C LYS A 150 -1.41 -15.51 -22.86
N GLU A 151 -0.87 -14.35 -23.24
CA GLU A 151 0.48 -14.22 -23.78
C GLU A 151 1.22 -13.12 -22.99
N PRO A 152 1.86 -13.48 -21.87
CA PRO A 152 2.69 -12.56 -21.09
C PRO A 152 3.87 -12.05 -21.92
N ILE A 153 4.12 -10.74 -21.89
CA ILE A 153 5.32 -10.18 -22.53
C ILE A 153 6.55 -10.36 -21.64
N ALA A 154 7.71 -10.56 -22.26
CA ALA A 154 8.97 -10.66 -21.53
C ALA A 154 9.24 -9.44 -20.65
N PHE A 155 9.89 -9.67 -19.50
CA PHE A 155 10.32 -8.60 -18.62
C PHE A 155 11.49 -7.81 -19.25
N ASP A 156 11.39 -6.47 -19.28
CA ASP A 156 12.47 -5.64 -19.80
C ASP A 156 13.53 -5.40 -18.71
N PHE A 157 14.66 -6.08 -18.83
CA PHE A 157 15.76 -6.01 -17.86
C PHE A 157 16.55 -4.70 -17.91
N ASN A 158 16.42 -3.90 -18.96
CA ASN A 158 17.05 -2.59 -19.06
C ASN A 158 16.18 -1.53 -18.39
N LYS A 159 14.87 -1.54 -18.71
CA LYS A 159 13.89 -0.63 -18.11
C LYS A 159 13.52 -1.02 -16.68
N LYS A 160 13.72 -2.29 -16.29
CA LYS A 160 13.38 -2.86 -14.98
C LYS A 160 11.86 -2.92 -14.71
N TYR A 161 11.04 -2.97 -15.76
CA TYR A 161 9.60 -3.22 -15.68
C TYR A 161 9.08 -3.86 -16.97
N SER A 162 7.89 -4.45 -16.94
CA SER A 162 7.12 -4.71 -18.16
C SER A 162 5.82 -3.91 -18.16
N LEU A 163 5.41 -3.46 -19.34
CA LEU A 163 4.16 -2.73 -19.56
C LEU A 163 3.45 -3.36 -20.76
N GLN A 164 2.32 -4.03 -20.52
CA GLN A 164 1.49 -4.65 -21.55
C GLN A 164 0.12 -3.98 -21.59
N GLU A 165 -0.34 -3.59 -22.77
CA GLU A 165 -1.68 -3.06 -22.97
C GLU A 165 -2.58 -4.11 -23.62
N ILE A 166 -3.70 -4.44 -22.96
CA ILE A 166 -4.70 -5.40 -23.46
C ILE A 166 -6.07 -4.76 -23.28
N ASN A 167 -6.82 -4.61 -24.37
CA ASN A 167 -8.17 -4.02 -24.35
C ASN A 167 -8.21 -2.72 -23.51
N THR A 168 -7.30 -1.78 -23.80
CA THR A 168 -7.12 -0.48 -23.11
C THR A 168 -6.65 -0.52 -21.65
N VAL A 169 -6.56 -1.69 -21.02
CA VAL A 169 -5.99 -1.87 -19.68
C VAL A 169 -4.47 -1.98 -19.77
N LYS A 170 -3.76 -1.19 -18.97
CA LYS A 170 -2.29 -1.15 -18.91
C LYS A 170 -1.80 -1.96 -17.70
N TYR A 171 -1.26 -3.14 -17.97
CA TYR A 171 -0.68 -4.02 -16.95
C TYR A 171 0.80 -3.69 -16.78
N VAL A 172 1.17 -3.27 -15.59
CA VAL A 172 2.54 -2.91 -15.21
C VAL A 172 3.07 -3.97 -14.25
N LYS A 173 4.21 -4.56 -14.57
CA LYS A 173 4.92 -5.47 -13.66
C LYS A 173 6.23 -4.84 -13.21
N LEU A 174 6.40 -4.76 -11.89
CA LEU A 174 7.62 -4.28 -11.23
C LEU A 174 8.31 -5.43 -10.49
N ARG A 175 9.57 -5.21 -10.06
CA ARG A 175 10.26 -6.08 -9.11
C ARG A 175 10.56 -5.30 -7.83
N LEU A 176 10.38 -5.94 -6.68
CA LEU A 176 10.71 -5.33 -5.38
C LEU A 176 12.21 -5.08 -5.20
N CYS A 177 13.06 -5.90 -5.83
CA CYS A 177 14.51 -5.68 -5.80
C CYS A 177 14.95 -4.38 -6.51
N ASP A 178 14.10 -3.83 -7.38
CA ASP A 178 14.33 -2.57 -8.09
C ASP A 178 13.53 -1.41 -7.48
N ALA A 179 13.09 -1.52 -6.22
CA ALA A 179 12.23 -0.51 -5.58
C ALA A 179 12.86 0.88 -5.51
N ASN A 180 14.19 0.97 -5.48
CA ASN A 180 14.94 2.22 -5.56
C ASN A 180 14.73 2.96 -6.91
N LEU A 181 14.30 2.26 -7.96
CA LEU A 181 14.02 2.82 -9.28
C LEU A 181 12.53 3.06 -9.52
N TRP A 182 11.65 2.70 -8.57
CA TRP A 182 10.21 2.85 -8.78
C TRP A 182 9.79 4.30 -9.01
N HIS A 183 10.49 5.27 -8.43
CA HIS A 183 10.17 6.69 -8.65
C HIS A 183 10.25 7.04 -10.14
N SER A 184 11.35 6.67 -10.82
CA SER A 184 11.59 7.03 -12.22
C SER A 184 10.68 6.23 -13.14
N ILE A 185 10.56 4.93 -12.88
CA ILE A 185 9.71 4.02 -13.65
C ILE A 185 8.25 4.48 -13.63
N LEU A 186 7.69 4.71 -12.44
CA LEU A 186 6.29 5.09 -12.31
C LEU A 186 6.05 6.50 -12.84
N SER A 187 7.03 7.40 -12.71
CA SER A 187 6.93 8.73 -13.29
C SER A 187 6.88 8.74 -14.81
N GLU A 188 7.67 7.87 -15.45
CA GLU A 188 7.64 7.68 -16.90
C GLU A 188 6.29 7.11 -17.35
N ILE A 189 5.83 6.02 -16.72
CA ILE A 189 4.59 5.33 -17.10
C ILE A 189 3.37 6.23 -16.91
N LEU A 190 3.27 6.90 -15.76
CA LEU A 190 2.10 7.71 -15.36
C LEU A 190 2.20 9.17 -15.79
N ARG A 191 3.33 9.56 -16.43
CA ARG A 191 3.63 10.92 -16.91
C ARG A 191 3.42 11.98 -15.83
N SER A 192 3.82 11.66 -14.61
CA SER A 192 3.62 12.48 -13.42
C SER A 192 4.78 12.28 -12.47
N ASP A 193 5.20 13.31 -11.76
CA ASP A 193 6.30 13.17 -10.81
C ASP A 193 5.87 12.39 -9.55
N ILE A 194 6.54 11.27 -9.28
CA ILE A 194 6.20 10.33 -8.20
C ILE A 194 7.29 10.37 -7.14
N VAL A 195 6.87 10.54 -5.88
CA VAL A 195 7.75 10.37 -4.72
C VAL A 195 7.54 8.99 -4.09
N ILE A 196 8.63 8.38 -3.61
CA ILE A 196 8.56 7.10 -2.91
C ILE A 196 8.43 7.33 -1.41
N ILE A 197 7.35 6.79 -0.85
CA ILE A 197 7.02 6.84 0.57
C ILE A 197 7.24 5.45 1.14
N ASN A 198 8.34 5.27 1.85
CA ASN A 198 8.70 4.00 2.49
C ASN A 198 7.79 3.75 3.70
N ASP A 199 6.65 3.13 3.41
CA ASP A 199 5.64 2.79 4.40
C ASP A 199 5.73 1.32 4.81
N TYR A 200 5.59 1.08 6.11
CA TYR A 200 5.34 -0.23 6.71
C TYR A 200 6.33 -1.35 6.33
N SER A 201 7.58 -1.24 6.80
CA SER A 201 8.56 -2.34 6.72
C SER A 201 8.45 -3.28 7.93
N THR A 202 8.67 -4.59 7.75
CA THR A 202 8.69 -5.57 8.86
C THR A 202 9.68 -5.19 9.97
N HIS A 203 10.73 -4.44 9.63
CA HIS A 203 11.69 -3.90 10.59
C HIS A 203 11.07 -2.98 11.64
N ASN A 204 9.91 -2.39 11.35
CA ASN A 204 9.21 -1.48 12.25
C ASN A 204 8.17 -2.21 13.13
N LYS A 205 7.98 -3.53 12.96
CA LYS A 205 7.08 -4.36 13.78
C LYS A 205 7.77 -4.82 15.07
N CYS A 206 7.00 -5.28 16.06
CA CYS A 206 7.55 -5.85 17.32
C CYS A 206 8.51 -7.03 17.04
N ILE A 207 8.21 -7.83 16.01
CA ILE A 207 9.05 -8.93 15.51
C ILE A 207 10.22 -8.48 14.61
N GLY A 208 10.43 -7.18 14.41
CA GLY A 208 11.37 -6.64 13.42
C GLY A 208 12.83 -7.02 13.69
N GLU A 209 13.27 -6.99 14.95
CA GLU A 209 14.62 -7.42 15.34
C GLU A 209 14.82 -8.93 15.20
N LEU A 210 13.79 -9.71 15.53
CA LEU A 210 13.80 -11.16 15.31
C LEU A 210 13.93 -11.46 13.81
N TYR A 211 13.17 -10.77 12.95
CA TYR A 211 13.25 -10.93 11.51
C TYR A 211 14.67 -10.64 10.98
N LYS A 212 15.31 -9.55 11.43
CA LYS A 212 16.70 -9.21 11.07
C LYS A 212 17.67 -10.31 11.48
N LYS A 213 17.58 -10.78 12.73
CA LYS A 213 18.41 -11.86 13.27
C LYS A 213 18.26 -13.13 12.44
N ILE A 214 17.03 -13.58 12.19
CA ILE A 214 16.77 -14.78 11.38
C ILE A 214 17.31 -14.60 9.96
N LYS A 215 17.14 -13.45 9.32
CA LYS A 215 17.66 -13.21 7.97
C LYS A 215 19.19 -13.33 7.90
N GLN A 216 19.91 -12.93 8.95
CA GLN A 216 21.37 -13.04 9.03
C GLN A 216 21.85 -14.47 9.31
N GLU A 217 21.15 -15.17 10.20
CA GLU A 217 21.51 -16.53 10.63
C GLU A 217 21.02 -17.62 9.67
N TYR A 218 19.99 -17.33 8.87
CA TYR A 218 19.39 -18.31 7.98
C TYR A 218 20.40 -18.86 6.97
N ARG A 219 20.34 -20.17 6.78
CA ARG A 219 21.04 -20.92 5.75
C ARG A 219 20.01 -21.75 5.01
N LEU A 220 20.05 -21.72 3.68
CA LEU A 220 19.09 -22.40 2.83
C LEU A 220 19.41 -23.91 2.81
N PRO A 221 18.45 -24.81 3.09
CA PRO A 221 18.65 -26.24 2.88
C PRO A 221 19.03 -26.54 1.42
N SER A 222 20.02 -27.40 1.20
CA SER A 222 20.58 -27.65 -0.13
C SER A 222 19.52 -28.14 -1.12
N ASN A 223 18.64 -29.06 -0.70
CA ASN A 223 17.50 -29.53 -1.47
C ASN A 223 16.45 -28.46 -1.84
N PHE A 224 16.44 -27.29 -1.21
CA PHE A 224 15.53 -26.20 -1.57
C PHE A 224 16.09 -25.29 -2.66
N LEU A 225 17.40 -25.31 -2.91
CA LEU A 225 18.00 -24.48 -3.96
C LEU A 225 17.45 -24.84 -5.34
N ASP A 226 17.21 -26.13 -5.60
CA ASP A 226 16.66 -26.59 -6.87
C ASP A 226 15.20 -26.16 -7.06
N LEU A 227 14.43 -26.01 -5.98
CA LEU A 227 13.08 -25.43 -6.06
C LEU A 227 13.12 -23.97 -6.55
N ILE A 228 14.18 -23.23 -6.18
CA ILE A 228 14.35 -21.84 -6.61
C ILE A 228 14.79 -21.79 -8.07
N LYS A 229 15.80 -22.58 -8.46
CA LYS A 229 16.31 -22.66 -9.85
C LYS A 229 15.21 -23.04 -10.85
N ASN A 230 14.33 -23.95 -10.46
CA ASN A 230 13.25 -24.45 -11.31
C ASN A 230 11.97 -23.60 -11.23
N CYS A 231 11.96 -22.50 -10.48
CA CYS A 231 10.79 -21.63 -10.37
C CYS A 231 10.55 -20.89 -11.71
N PRO A 232 9.40 -21.09 -12.38
CA PRO A 232 9.14 -20.46 -13.68
C PRO A 232 9.10 -18.92 -13.58
N TYR A 233 8.57 -18.38 -12.49
CA TYR A 233 8.49 -16.93 -12.27
C TYR A 233 9.87 -16.31 -12.03
N PHE A 234 10.75 -17.01 -11.31
CA PHE A 234 12.13 -16.56 -11.15
C PHE A 234 12.85 -16.52 -12.50
N ASN A 235 12.66 -17.54 -13.33
CA ASN A 235 13.24 -17.61 -14.66
C ASN A 235 12.69 -16.55 -15.63
N PHE A 236 11.45 -16.11 -15.41
CA PHE A 236 10.82 -15.06 -16.21
C PHE A 236 11.25 -13.65 -15.81
N TYR A 237 11.34 -13.37 -14.50
CA TYR A 237 11.60 -12.01 -14.00
C TYR A 237 13.07 -11.70 -13.74
N TYR A 238 13.98 -12.68 -13.86
CA TYR A 238 15.42 -12.47 -13.70
C TYR A 238 16.12 -12.93 -14.98
N ASN A 239 17.06 -12.14 -15.47
CA ASN A 239 17.92 -12.57 -16.58
C ASN A 239 18.99 -13.55 -16.07
N GLU A 240 19.75 -14.16 -16.98
CA GLU A 240 20.74 -15.18 -16.62
C GLU A 240 21.79 -14.69 -15.61
N GLU A 241 22.34 -13.49 -15.81
CA GLU A 241 23.33 -12.91 -14.90
C GLU A 241 22.74 -12.63 -13.50
N GLU A 242 21.55 -12.04 -13.44
CA GLU A 242 20.83 -11.77 -12.20
C GLU A 242 20.51 -13.08 -11.45
N ARG A 243 20.08 -14.12 -12.17
CA ARG A 243 19.84 -15.45 -11.58
C ARG A 243 21.12 -16.06 -11.03
N ASN A 244 22.20 -16.04 -11.80
CA ASN A 244 23.48 -16.60 -11.37
C ASN A 244 24.00 -15.91 -10.11
N ARG A 245 23.93 -14.57 -10.05
CA ARG A 245 24.30 -13.82 -8.83
C ARG A 245 23.43 -14.20 -7.63
N TYR A 246 22.12 -14.27 -7.80
CA TYR A 246 21.21 -14.64 -6.73
C TYR A 246 21.46 -16.08 -6.23
N ILE A 247 21.68 -17.02 -7.15
CA ILE A 247 21.97 -18.42 -6.80
C ILE A 247 23.33 -18.54 -6.09
N VAL A 248 24.36 -17.82 -6.54
CA VAL A 248 25.68 -17.81 -5.87
C VAL A 248 25.54 -17.29 -4.43
N GLU A 249 24.84 -16.17 -4.23
CA GLU A 249 24.64 -15.61 -2.88
C GLU A 249 24.03 -16.62 -1.89
N TRP A 250 23.08 -17.43 -2.37
CA TRP A 250 22.46 -18.48 -1.56
C TRP A 250 23.27 -19.76 -1.49
N SER A 251 24.09 -20.06 -2.50
CA SER A 251 25.00 -21.21 -2.51
C SER A 251 26.10 -21.07 -1.45
N ASP A 252 26.53 -19.84 -1.16
CA ASP A 252 27.47 -19.55 -0.07
C ASP A 252 26.83 -19.71 1.33
N LYS A 253 25.50 -19.83 1.39
CA LYS A 253 24.70 -19.90 2.62
C LYS A 253 23.89 -21.20 2.69
N LEU A 254 24.46 -22.31 2.23
CA LEU A 254 23.78 -23.61 2.28
C LEU A 254 23.87 -24.29 3.65
N SER A 255 22.94 -25.21 3.87
CA SER A 255 22.90 -26.12 5.02
C SER A 255 22.48 -27.52 4.57
N ALA A 256 22.50 -28.47 5.52
CA ALA A 256 22.04 -29.83 5.28
C ALA A 256 20.58 -29.87 4.82
N ASP A 257 20.24 -30.93 4.09
CA ASP A 257 18.89 -31.13 3.58
C ASP A 257 17.85 -31.20 4.70
N VAL A 258 16.67 -30.68 4.40
CA VAL A 258 15.52 -30.73 5.30
C VAL A 258 14.34 -31.38 4.60
N ILE A 259 13.67 -32.30 5.28
CA ILE A 259 12.40 -32.86 4.82
C ILE A 259 11.29 -31.86 5.14
N PRO A 260 10.68 -31.17 4.15
CA PRO A 260 9.56 -30.28 4.39
C PRO A 260 8.27 -31.06 4.65
N TYR A 261 7.18 -30.37 4.99
CA TYR A 261 5.87 -31.01 4.96
C TYR A 261 5.50 -31.42 3.53
N THR A 262 4.91 -32.60 3.40
CA THR A 262 4.14 -33.01 2.24
C THR A 262 2.88 -32.14 2.09
N GLU A 263 2.20 -32.24 0.96
CA GLU A 263 0.94 -31.51 0.73
C GLU A 263 -0.14 -31.87 1.77
N ASN A 264 -0.25 -33.14 2.15
CA ASN A 264 -1.22 -33.59 3.16
C ASN A 264 -0.86 -33.12 4.57
N GLU A 265 0.42 -33.20 4.95
CA GLU A 265 0.89 -32.65 6.24
C GLU A 265 0.70 -31.14 6.31
N TYR A 266 0.92 -30.43 5.19
CA TYR A 266 0.67 -28.99 5.13
C TYR A 266 -0.82 -28.67 5.27
N LYS A 267 -1.71 -29.39 4.58
CA LYS A 267 -3.17 -29.24 4.76
C LYS A 267 -3.62 -29.51 6.19
N PHE A 268 -3.10 -30.58 6.80
CA PHE A 268 -3.37 -30.88 8.21
C PHE A 268 -2.87 -29.75 9.12
N TYR A 269 -1.65 -29.27 8.88
CA TYR A 269 -1.08 -28.14 9.59
C TYR A 269 -1.95 -26.87 9.46
N VAL A 270 -2.50 -26.60 8.27
CA VAL A 270 -3.42 -25.49 8.00
C VAL A 270 -4.70 -25.61 8.81
N ASN A 271 -5.36 -26.77 8.75
CA ASN A 271 -6.58 -27.00 9.51
C ASN A 271 -6.34 -26.84 11.02
N LEU A 272 -5.23 -27.39 11.52
CA LEU A 272 -4.88 -27.32 12.93
C LEU A 272 -4.71 -25.87 13.40
N TYR A 273 -4.01 -25.02 12.66
CA TYR A 273 -3.84 -23.63 13.11
C TYR A 273 -5.13 -22.82 12.97
N LEU A 274 -5.98 -23.10 11.96
CA LEU A 274 -7.25 -22.38 11.78
C LEU A 274 -8.23 -22.70 12.91
N GLU A 275 -8.29 -23.96 13.35
CA GLU A 275 -9.11 -24.38 14.49
C GLU A 275 -8.63 -23.77 15.82
N ASN A 276 -7.32 -23.55 15.95
CA ASN A 276 -6.73 -23.06 17.19
C ASN A 276 -6.49 -21.53 17.20
N GLN A 277 -6.82 -20.82 16.12
CA GLN A 277 -6.53 -19.40 15.99
C GLN A 277 -7.34 -18.59 17.00
N TYR A 278 -6.66 -17.97 17.96
CA TYR A 278 -7.28 -17.03 18.91
C TYR A 278 -6.81 -15.59 18.71
N ILE A 279 -5.77 -15.38 17.89
CA ILE A 279 -5.24 -14.06 17.54
C ILE A 279 -5.86 -13.63 16.21
N ASN A 280 -6.56 -12.50 16.21
CA ASN A 280 -7.12 -11.90 15.01
C ASN A 280 -6.01 -11.49 14.02
N ASP A 281 -6.17 -11.86 12.76
CA ASP A 281 -5.24 -11.56 11.66
C ASP A 281 -5.55 -10.23 10.95
N ILE A 282 -6.65 -9.56 11.32
CA ILE A 282 -7.10 -8.37 10.60
C ILE A 282 -6.32 -7.14 11.08
N GLN A 283 -5.45 -6.63 10.21
CA GLN A 283 -4.80 -5.32 10.38
C GLN A 283 -5.62 -4.25 9.65
N THR A 284 -6.36 -3.42 10.38
CA THR A 284 -7.23 -2.38 9.78
C THR A 284 -6.49 -1.10 9.40
N ASP A 285 -5.29 -0.86 9.93
CA ASP A 285 -4.64 0.47 9.88
C ASP A 285 -3.14 0.42 9.51
N HIS A 286 -2.76 -0.21 8.39
CA HIS A 286 -1.34 -0.30 7.99
C HIS A 286 -0.88 0.70 6.92
N TYR A 287 -1.75 1.52 6.34
CA TYR A 287 -1.35 2.57 5.40
C TYR A 287 -1.10 3.90 6.11
N ILE A 288 -0.20 4.71 5.55
CA ILE A 288 -0.06 6.12 5.91
C ILE A 288 -1.29 6.94 5.53
N ASP A 289 -2.07 6.48 4.56
CA ASP A 289 -3.24 7.21 4.06
C ASP A 289 -4.34 6.25 3.65
N ASN A 290 -5.54 6.47 4.21
CA ASN A 290 -6.74 5.69 3.94
C ASN A 290 -7.44 6.08 2.64
N GLY A 291 -6.92 7.07 1.89
CA GLY A 291 -7.41 7.40 0.54
C GLY A 291 -8.62 8.35 0.52
N CYS A 292 -8.87 9.10 1.60
CA CYS A 292 -9.97 10.08 1.65
C CYS A 292 -9.77 11.24 0.65
N PHE A 293 -10.81 11.60 -0.11
CA PHE A 293 -10.77 12.70 -1.10
C PHE A 293 -11.14 14.08 -0.55
N CYS A 294 -11.31 14.23 0.77
CA CYS A 294 -11.66 15.53 1.33
C CYS A 294 -10.53 16.57 1.11
N LYS A 295 -10.90 17.85 1.04
CA LYS A 295 -9.96 18.96 0.80
C LYS A 295 -8.79 18.97 1.79
N PHE A 296 -9.04 18.62 3.05
CA PHE A 296 -8.02 18.63 4.11
C PHE A 296 -7.02 17.48 3.94
N CYS A 297 -7.48 16.24 3.71
CA CYS A 297 -6.60 15.12 3.41
C CYS A 297 -5.75 15.39 2.17
N ILE A 298 -6.32 15.96 1.10
CA ILE A 298 -5.57 16.36 -0.10
C ILE A 298 -4.48 17.40 0.23
N LYS A 299 -4.77 18.36 1.12
CA LYS A 299 -3.79 19.35 1.58
C LYS A 299 -2.64 18.69 2.33
N SER A 300 -2.93 17.74 3.22
CA SER A 300 -1.91 16.97 3.96
C SER A 300 -1.04 16.12 3.03
N ARG A 301 -1.63 15.44 2.03
CA ARG A 301 -0.86 14.72 1.00
C ARG A 301 0.09 15.63 0.25
N LYS A 302 -0.38 16.81 -0.16
CA LYS A 302 0.45 17.81 -0.85
C LYS A 302 1.62 18.29 0.02
N ASN A 303 1.41 18.43 1.33
CA ASN A 303 2.49 18.77 2.27
C ASN A 303 3.54 17.65 2.33
N ILE A 304 3.11 16.40 2.55
CA ILE A 304 4.00 15.22 2.55
C ILE A 304 4.77 15.10 1.24
N TYR A 305 4.09 15.27 0.09
CA TYR A 305 4.72 15.22 -1.23
C TYR A 305 5.92 16.19 -1.33
N PHE A 306 5.75 17.46 -0.96
CA PHE A 306 6.84 18.44 -1.05
C PHE A 306 7.96 18.19 -0.04
N ARG A 307 7.63 17.66 1.14
CA ARG A 307 8.63 17.24 2.14
C ARG A 307 9.44 16.05 1.63
N ALA A 308 8.78 15.04 1.05
CA ALA A 308 9.43 13.91 0.41
C ALA A 308 10.36 14.34 -0.73
N LYS A 309 9.94 15.29 -1.57
CA LYS A 309 10.82 15.87 -2.61
C LYS A 309 12.07 16.56 -2.05
N LYS A 310 12.05 17.00 -0.79
CA LYS A 310 13.20 17.58 -0.10
C LYS A 310 14.09 16.54 0.60
N GLY A 311 13.80 15.24 0.44
CA GLY A 311 14.56 14.14 1.01
C GLY A 311 14.09 13.69 2.39
N GLU A 312 12.95 14.19 2.88
CA GLU A 312 12.38 13.68 4.12
C GLU A 312 11.82 12.26 3.94
N THR A 313 12.00 11.43 4.96
CA THR A 313 11.67 9.99 4.91
C THR A 313 10.69 9.54 5.98
N HIS A 314 10.37 10.41 6.94
CA HIS A 314 9.50 10.11 8.07
C HIS A 314 8.27 11.00 8.02
N PHE A 315 7.10 10.38 8.03
CA PHE A 315 5.82 11.06 7.87
C PHE A 315 4.79 10.47 8.82
N GLU A 316 3.92 11.32 9.34
CA GLU A 316 2.78 10.92 10.17
C GLU A 316 1.66 10.37 9.29
N LYS A 317 0.85 9.47 9.87
CA LYS A 317 -0.33 8.94 9.17
C LYS A 317 -1.37 10.05 8.97
N ILE A 318 -1.97 10.08 7.79
CA ILE A 318 -3.12 10.91 7.46
C ILE A 318 -4.37 10.21 7.98
N GLN A 319 -4.78 10.53 9.21
CA GLN A 319 -6.09 10.16 9.71
C GLN A 319 -7.09 11.27 9.39
N HIS A 320 -8.21 10.91 8.74
CA HIS A 320 -9.20 11.88 8.30
C HIS A 320 -9.72 12.76 9.44
N THR A 321 -10.09 12.15 10.56
CA THR A 321 -10.64 12.84 11.74
C THR A 321 -9.64 13.82 12.34
N GLU A 322 -8.38 13.42 12.51
CA GLU A 322 -7.31 14.26 13.03
C GLU A 322 -7.06 15.46 12.12
N VAL A 323 -6.87 15.21 10.82
CA VAL A 323 -6.59 16.26 9.82
C VAL A 323 -7.75 17.25 9.69
N VAL A 324 -9.00 16.78 9.75
CA VAL A 324 -10.19 17.67 9.74
C VAL A 324 -10.22 18.53 11.00
N ASN A 325 -9.99 17.94 12.18
CA ASN A 325 -10.02 18.66 13.44
C ASN A 325 -8.92 19.72 13.53
N GLU A 326 -7.70 19.40 13.10
CA GLU A 326 -6.58 20.37 13.04
C GLU A 326 -6.91 21.57 12.15
N GLU A 327 -7.41 21.33 10.94
CA GLU A 327 -7.75 22.40 10.02
C GLU A 327 -8.94 23.23 10.50
N MET A 328 -9.95 22.60 11.11
CA MET A 328 -11.07 23.32 11.72
C MET A 328 -10.61 24.20 12.90
N ASN A 329 -9.67 23.72 13.71
CA ASN A 329 -9.08 24.52 14.79
C ASN A 329 -8.32 25.74 14.26
N ILE A 330 -7.55 25.58 13.17
CA ILE A 330 -6.86 26.69 12.50
C ILE A 330 -7.87 27.71 11.95
N ILE A 331 -8.95 27.23 11.30
CA ILE A 331 -10.00 28.10 10.76
C ILE A 331 -10.67 28.90 11.90
N ASN A 332 -11.06 28.22 12.99
CA ASN A 332 -11.69 28.84 14.15
C ASN A 332 -10.77 29.87 14.81
N LYS A 333 -9.48 29.57 14.94
CA LYS A 333 -8.48 30.51 15.46
C LYS A 333 -8.38 31.77 14.59
N ASN A 334 -8.29 31.61 13.27
CA ASN A 334 -8.23 32.74 12.33
C ASN A 334 -9.50 33.59 12.34
N ILE A 335 -10.68 32.97 12.48
CA ILE A 335 -11.95 33.69 12.62
C ILE A 335 -11.96 34.50 13.92
N ASN A 336 -11.53 33.90 15.03
CA ASN A 336 -11.46 34.58 16.33
C ASN A 336 -10.48 35.76 16.31
N GLU A 337 -9.31 35.60 15.69
CA GLU A 337 -8.33 36.68 15.52
C GLU A 337 -8.91 37.86 14.72
N LYS A 338 -9.56 37.58 13.58
CA LYS A 338 -10.23 38.61 12.78
C LYS A 338 -11.39 39.30 13.51
N LEU A 339 -12.16 38.56 14.30
CA LEU A 339 -13.22 39.13 15.14
C LEU A 339 -12.65 40.06 16.20
N ILE A 340 -11.56 39.67 16.85
CA ILE A 340 -10.86 40.51 17.85
C ILE A 340 -10.32 41.79 17.20
N GLU A 341 -9.72 41.70 16.01
CA GLU A 341 -9.26 42.86 15.25
C GLU A 341 -10.40 43.81 14.87
N ALA A 342 -11.53 43.26 14.40
CA ALA A 342 -12.71 44.05 14.05
C ALA A 342 -13.34 44.75 15.27
N ILE A 343 -13.33 44.11 16.45
CA ILE A 343 -13.79 44.73 17.70
C ILE A 343 -12.85 45.86 18.13
N LYS A 344 -11.53 45.66 18.00
CA LYS A 344 -10.53 46.69 18.32
C LYS A 344 -10.61 47.90 17.38
N SER A 345 -10.86 47.67 16.09
CA SER A 345 -11.02 48.75 15.10
C SER A 345 -12.32 49.53 15.26
N LYS A 346 -13.42 48.88 15.70
CA LYS A 346 -14.67 49.59 16.04
C LYS A 346 -14.53 50.45 17.31
N LYS A 347 -13.75 50.02 18.31
CA LYS A 347 -13.48 50.83 19.51
C LYS A 347 -12.67 52.10 19.22
N THR A 348 -11.91 52.15 18.12
CA THR A 348 -11.11 53.33 17.72
C THR A 348 -11.93 54.40 16.97
N ILE A 349 -13.12 54.07 16.45
CA ILE A 349 -14.01 55.01 15.76
C ILE A 349 -14.96 55.74 16.75
N GLY A 350 -15.01 55.32 18.01
CA GLY A 350 -15.88 55.85 19.07
C GLY A 350 -15.38 57.07 19.84
N LYS A 351 -14.67 58.03 19.22
CA LYS A 351 -14.42 59.36 19.80
C LYS A 351 -14.91 60.45 18.84
N TYR A 352 -16.23 60.48 18.59
CA TYR A 352 -16.88 61.68 18.10
C TYR A 352 -16.74 62.76 19.18
N LYS A 353 -16.00 63.84 18.90
CA LYS A 353 -15.96 65.03 19.77
C LYS A 353 -17.21 65.87 19.47
N PRO A 354 -18.16 66.05 20.41
CA PRO A 354 -19.32 66.89 20.16
C PRO A 354 -18.97 68.34 20.47
N LYS A 355 -18.41 69.08 19.50
CA LYS A 355 -18.38 70.56 19.55
C LYS A 355 -18.27 71.14 18.14
N GLN A 356 -19.41 71.47 17.53
CA GLN A 356 -19.56 72.57 16.56
C GLN A 356 -21.03 72.73 16.14
N PHE A 357 -21.88 73.15 17.09
CA PHE A 357 -23.07 73.93 16.77
C PHE A 357 -23.11 75.07 17.79
N ALA A 358 -22.43 76.16 17.47
CA ALA A 358 -22.62 77.43 18.17
C ALA A 358 -23.93 78.03 17.66
N ILE A 359 -24.95 78.05 18.53
CA ILE A 359 -26.17 78.82 18.29
C ILE A 359 -25.82 80.29 18.55
N HIS A 360 -25.79 81.10 17.51
CA HIS A 360 -25.76 82.55 17.65
C HIS A 360 -27.14 83.03 18.13
N THR A 361 -27.24 83.48 19.37
CA THR A 361 -28.35 84.28 19.84
C THR A 361 -28.24 85.68 19.25
N VAL A 362 -29.17 86.03 18.36
CA VAL A 362 -29.37 87.42 17.90
C VAL A 362 -30.32 88.09 18.90
N ASN A 363 -29.79 89.09 19.60
CA ASN A 363 -30.57 90.09 20.32
C ASN A 363 -31.42 90.88 19.31
N ASN A 364 -32.74 90.89 19.49
CA ASN A 364 -33.60 91.92 18.90
C ASN A 364 -34.18 92.76 20.03
N ASN A 365 -33.62 93.97 20.18
CA ASN A 365 -34.28 95.10 20.79
C ASN A 365 -35.44 95.54 19.88
N LYS A 366 -36.64 95.59 20.46
CA LYS A 366 -37.59 96.70 20.28
C LYS A 366 -38.58 96.72 21.43
#